data_AF-A0A2L2XXH4-F1
#
_entry.id   AF-A0A2L2XXH4-F1
#
_cell.length_a   1.000
_cell.length_b   1.000
_cell.length_c   1.000
_cell.angle_alpha   90.00
_cell.angle_beta   90.00
_cell.angle_gamma   90.00
#
_symmetry.space_group_name_H-M   'P 1'
#
loop_
_entity.id
_entity.type
_entity.pdbx_description
1 polymer ?
#
loop_
_entity_poly.entity_id
_entity_poly.type
_entity_poly.pdbx_seq_one_letter_code
_entity_poly.pdbx_strand_id
1 'polypeptide(L)'
;KSGCFCKLEGRIDDCSCNIDTVDYFNNVKIYPLLQSILVTDFFRYIKVNLNRGCPFWPDDSKCSIQDCSVKTCSEEQLPPGLKGQYYAKDIETKVLLKSADEQEQKPCDENHDGLGAVNVTISDENYQDFKKWQKHDDSIDTFCEMDDDISDLQYVDLLLNPERYTGYKGASAHRIWNSIYRENCFKFSGDFGPYTT
;
A
#
# COMPACT_ATOMS: atom_id res chain seq x y z
N LYS A 1 -34.95 3.49 7.38
CA LYS A 1 -33.50 3.17 7.40
C LYS A 1 -33.29 1.96 6.49
N SER A 2 -32.83 2.18 5.26
CA SER A 2 -32.38 1.09 4.37
C SER A 2 -30.97 0.70 4.81
N GLY A 3 -30.79 -0.50 5.37
CA GLY A 3 -29.47 -1.03 5.73
C GLY A 3 -28.70 -1.43 4.48
N CYS A 4 -27.37 -1.28 4.49
CA CYS A 4 -26.54 -1.83 3.44
C CYS A 4 -26.51 -3.37 3.58
N PHE A 5 -26.73 -4.07 2.48
CA PHE A 5 -26.76 -5.52 2.44
C PHE A 5 -25.81 -6.00 1.34
N CYS A 6 -24.84 -6.83 1.73
CA CYS A 6 -23.97 -7.53 0.80
C CYS A 6 -24.35 -9.02 0.88
N LYS A 7 -24.79 -9.58 -0.25
CA LYS A 7 -25.03 -11.03 -0.35
C LYS A 7 -23.73 -11.68 -0.80
N LEU A 8 -23.11 -12.47 0.08
CA LEU A 8 -21.85 -13.18 -0.19
C LEU A 8 -22.04 -14.57 -0.84
N GLU A 9 -23.21 -14.81 -1.46
CA GLU A 9 -23.54 -16.07 -2.14
C GLU A 9 -23.89 -15.83 -3.61
N GLY A 10 -23.20 -16.51 -4.53
CA GLY A 10 -23.52 -16.52 -5.97
C GLY A 10 -22.47 -15.86 -6.87
N ARG A 11 -22.88 -15.39 -8.06
CA ARG A 11 -22.02 -14.60 -8.97
C ARG A 11 -21.60 -13.30 -8.29
N ILE A 12 -20.35 -12.92 -8.51
CA ILE A 12 -19.67 -11.77 -7.91
C ILE A 12 -20.44 -10.46 -8.16
N ASP A 13 -20.58 -9.71 -7.06
CA ASP A 13 -20.82 -8.27 -6.89
C ASP A 13 -22.16 -7.64 -7.28
N ASP A 14 -22.95 -7.34 -6.25
CA ASP A 14 -23.30 -5.94 -5.99
C ASP A 14 -23.71 -5.74 -4.52
N CYS A 15 -22.89 -5.01 -3.76
CA CYS A 15 -23.32 -4.49 -2.46
C CYS A 15 -24.36 -3.39 -2.70
N SER A 16 -25.59 -3.60 -2.24
CA SER A 16 -26.67 -2.60 -2.36
C SER A 16 -26.49 -1.49 -1.32
N CYS A 17 -25.43 -0.69 -1.45
CA CYS A 17 -25.08 0.40 -0.54
C CYS A 17 -24.85 1.69 -1.32
N ASN A 18 -25.44 2.80 -0.86
CA ASN A 18 -25.19 4.11 -1.47
C ASN A 18 -23.78 4.59 -1.10
N ILE A 19 -23.02 5.06 -2.09
CA ILE A 19 -21.67 5.58 -1.92
C ILE A 19 -21.62 6.76 -0.93
N ASP A 20 -22.65 7.61 -0.93
CA ASP A 20 -22.72 8.76 -0.01
C ASP A 20 -22.79 8.31 1.46
N THR A 21 -23.44 7.17 1.71
CA THR A 21 -23.54 6.60 3.07
C THR A 21 -22.19 6.07 3.53
N VAL A 22 -21.45 5.39 2.64
CA VAL A 22 -20.11 4.87 2.94
C VAL A 22 -19.13 6.01 3.15
N ASP A 23 -19.15 7.01 2.27
CA ASP A 23 -18.26 8.17 2.34
C ASP A 23 -18.48 8.97 3.63
N TYR A 24 -19.73 9.32 3.95
CA TYR A 24 -20.05 10.01 5.20
C TYR A 24 -19.63 9.20 6.42
N PHE A 25 -19.93 7.89 6.43
CA PHE A 25 -19.60 7.05 7.58
C PHE A 25 -18.08 6.90 7.76
N ASN A 26 -17.35 6.63 6.68
CA ASN A 26 -15.90 6.53 6.71
C ASN A 26 -15.26 7.86 7.14
N ASN A 27 -15.54 8.95 6.43
CA ASN A 27 -14.80 10.20 6.60
C ASN A 27 -15.19 10.97 7.88
N VAL A 28 -16.44 10.85 8.34
CA VAL A 28 -16.94 11.63 9.50
C VAL A 28 -16.94 10.82 10.79
N LYS A 29 -17.22 9.51 10.73
CA LYS A 29 -17.38 8.69 11.95
C LYS A 29 -16.15 7.85 12.26
N ILE A 30 -15.57 7.19 11.27
CA ILE A 30 -14.53 6.17 11.50
C ILE A 30 -13.13 6.72 11.34
N TYR A 31 -12.86 7.46 10.26
CA TYR A 31 -11.52 7.92 9.88
C TYR A 31 -10.80 8.70 10.99
N PRO A 32 -11.43 9.66 11.71
CA PRO A 32 -10.75 10.38 12.80
C PRO A 32 -10.36 9.47 13.97
N LEU A 33 -11.21 8.48 14.29
CA LEU A 33 -10.92 7.51 15.35
C LEU A 33 -9.82 6.57 14.92
N LEU A 34 -9.89 6.05 13.69
CA LEU A 34 -8.89 5.15 13.14
C LEU A 34 -7.51 5.83 13.07
N GLN A 35 -7.46 7.08 12.59
CA GLN A 35 -6.22 7.85 12.51
C GLN A 35 -5.59 8.04 13.91
N SER A 36 -6.41 8.23 14.95
CA SER A 36 -5.88 8.35 16.32
C SER A 36 -5.29 7.04 16.85
N ILE A 37 -5.84 5.89 16.43
CA ILE A 37 -5.39 4.56 16.85
C ILE A 37 -4.11 4.16 16.11
N LEU A 38 -4.02 4.44 14.80
CA LEU A 38 -2.86 4.06 13.97
C LEU A 38 -1.55 4.75 14.37
N VAL A 39 -1.61 5.87 15.11
CA VAL A 39 -0.44 6.59 15.62
C VAL A 39 0.07 6.02 16.96
N THR A 40 -0.73 5.19 17.64
CA THR A 40 -0.34 4.57 18.92
C THR A 40 0.73 3.51 18.73
N ASP A 41 1.58 3.31 19.74
CA ASP A 41 2.73 2.40 19.66
C ASP A 41 2.33 0.97 19.28
N PHE A 42 1.16 0.51 19.70
CA PHE A 42 0.69 -0.84 19.36
C PHE A 42 0.44 -1.03 17.85
N PHE A 43 -0.13 -0.03 17.17
CA PHE A 43 -0.49 -0.13 15.74
C PHE A 43 0.55 0.48 14.80
N ARG A 44 1.47 1.29 15.33
CA ARG A 44 2.51 1.98 14.56
C ARG A 44 3.62 1.05 14.07
N TYR A 45 3.96 0.00 14.84
CA TYR A 45 5.07 -0.88 14.51
C TYR A 45 4.56 -2.22 13.97
N ILE A 46 5.15 -2.66 12.86
CA ILE A 46 4.88 -3.98 12.28
C ILE A 46 6.15 -4.83 12.29
N LYS A 47 6.02 -6.12 12.60
CA LYS A 47 7.10 -7.10 12.52
C LYS A 47 7.05 -7.78 11.15
N VAL A 48 8.08 -7.58 10.32
CA VAL A 48 8.12 -8.05 8.92
C VAL A 48 9.51 -8.53 8.53
N ASN A 49 9.58 -9.50 7.62
CA ASN A 49 10.83 -9.93 6.99
C ASN A 49 10.91 -9.30 5.59
N LEU A 50 11.81 -8.33 5.41
CA LEU A 50 12.03 -7.64 4.14
C LEU A 50 13.12 -8.29 3.26
N ASN A 51 13.84 -9.28 3.79
CA ASN A 51 14.99 -9.92 3.14
C ASN A 51 14.67 -11.33 2.63
N ARG A 52 13.39 -11.73 2.65
CA ARG A 52 12.95 -13.02 2.12
C ARG A 52 13.20 -13.07 0.62
N GLY A 53 14.03 -14.03 0.18
CA GLY A 53 14.28 -14.27 -1.24
C GLY A 53 13.00 -14.68 -1.98
N CYS A 54 12.84 -14.24 -3.22
CA CYS A 54 11.72 -14.65 -4.07
C CYS A 54 11.86 -16.14 -4.45
N PRO A 55 10.87 -17.01 -4.16
CA PRO A 55 10.97 -18.44 -4.45
C PRO A 55 10.63 -18.80 -5.91
N PHE A 56 10.05 -17.88 -6.67
CA PHE A 56 9.48 -18.16 -7.99
C PHE A 56 10.37 -17.70 -9.15
N TRP A 57 11.09 -16.59 -8.98
CA TRP A 57 12.01 -16.05 -9.97
C TRP A 57 13.19 -15.38 -9.27
N PRO A 58 14.38 -15.33 -9.91
CA PRO A 58 15.48 -14.54 -9.38
C PRO A 58 15.04 -13.07 -9.30
N ASP A 59 15.48 -12.39 -8.25
CA ASP A 59 15.13 -10.99 -8.09
C ASP A 59 15.65 -10.19 -9.28
N ASP A 60 14.75 -9.47 -9.96
CA ASP A 60 15.08 -8.45 -10.94
C ASP A 60 15.62 -7.20 -10.22
N SER A 61 16.50 -7.41 -9.22
CA SER A 61 17.29 -6.46 -8.41
C SER A 61 17.91 -5.29 -9.20
N LYS A 62 17.81 -5.37 -10.52
CA LYS A 62 17.90 -4.31 -11.49
C LYS A 62 16.56 -3.60 -11.69
N CYS A 63 16.27 -2.65 -10.81
CA CYS A 63 15.91 -1.31 -11.31
C CYS A 63 17.15 -0.68 -11.98
N SER A 64 17.72 -1.38 -12.98
CA SER A 64 18.91 -1.01 -13.75
C SER A 64 18.60 -1.06 -15.25
N ILE A 65 17.30 -1.16 -15.58
CA ILE A 65 16.77 -0.81 -16.90
C ILE A 65 16.33 0.64 -16.80
N GLN A 66 16.83 1.45 -17.74
CA GLN A 66 16.68 2.91 -17.86
C GLN A 66 15.23 3.43 -17.74
N ASP A 67 14.23 2.56 -17.87
CA ASP A 67 12.79 2.90 -17.86
C ASP A 67 12.04 2.60 -16.55
N CYS A 68 12.70 2.03 -15.54
CA CYS A 68 12.03 1.62 -14.29
C CYS A 68 11.93 2.77 -13.27
N SER A 69 12.86 3.72 -13.26
CA SER A 69 12.77 4.93 -12.45
C SER A 69 11.88 5.97 -13.15
N VAL A 70 11.07 6.69 -12.37
CA VAL A 70 10.38 7.90 -12.87
C VAL A 70 11.20 9.10 -12.48
N LYS A 71 11.39 9.98 -13.45
CA LYS A 71 12.06 11.26 -13.31
C LYS A 71 11.30 12.10 -12.29
N THR A 72 11.91 12.36 -11.14
CA THR A 72 11.37 13.31 -10.17
C THR A 72 11.60 14.72 -10.69
N CYS A 73 10.53 15.52 -10.72
CA CYS A 73 10.59 16.93 -11.06
C CYS A 73 10.66 17.73 -9.76
N SER A 74 11.40 18.83 -9.75
CA SER A 74 11.39 19.75 -8.60
C SER A 74 10.02 20.42 -8.48
N GLU A 75 9.62 20.90 -7.29
CA GLU A 75 8.30 21.51 -7.09
C GLU A 75 8.05 22.71 -8.03
N GLU A 76 9.11 23.37 -8.50
CA GLU A 76 9.03 24.47 -9.47
C GLU A 76 8.57 23.99 -10.84
N GLN A 77 8.90 22.75 -11.22
CA GLN A 77 8.58 22.12 -12.50
C GLN A 77 7.19 21.47 -12.53
N LEU A 78 6.56 21.28 -11.37
CA LEU A 78 5.20 20.74 -11.30
C LEU A 78 4.18 21.82 -11.70
N PRO A 79 3.14 21.46 -12.49
CA PRO A 79 2.01 22.36 -12.73
C PRO A 79 1.37 22.80 -11.41
N PRO A 80 0.84 24.04 -11.30
CA PRO A 80 0.27 24.56 -10.06
C PRO A 80 -0.78 23.64 -9.42
N GLY A 81 -1.55 22.89 -10.20
CA GLY A 81 -2.58 21.96 -9.70
C GLY A 81 -2.07 20.63 -9.15
N LEU A 82 -0.77 20.33 -9.29
CA LEU A 82 -0.11 19.11 -8.77
C LEU A 82 0.85 19.41 -7.62
N LYS A 83 1.04 20.68 -7.25
CA LYS A 83 1.79 21.08 -6.06
C LYS A 83 0.90 20.80 -4.86
N GLY A 84 1.36 19.99 -3.90
CA GLY A 84 0.58 19.45 -2.78
C GLY A 84 0.07 20.46 -1.75
N GLN A 85 -0.21 21.70 -2.12
CA GLN A 85 -0.73 22.74 -1.24
C GLN A 85 -2.17 23.10 -1.63
N TYR A 86 -3.12 22.58 -0.84
CA TYR A 86 -4.44 23.14 -0.51
C TYR A 86 -5.33 23.63 -1.68
N TYR A 87 -6.32 22.79 -2.02
CA TYR A 87 -7.55 23.23 -2.68
C TYR A 87 -8.34 24.17 -1.76
N ALA A 88 -8.21 25.47 -2.01
CA ALA A 88 -9.18 26.47 -1.57
C ALA A 88 -9.70 27.23 -2.80
N LYS A 89 -10.92 26.85 -3.22
CA LYS A 89 -11.92 27.59 -3.99
C LYS A 89 -11.59 28.02 -5.42
N ASP A 90 -12.51 27.60 -6.31
CA ASP A 90 -13.08 28.30 -7.46
C ASP A 90 -12.15 29.14 -8.35
N ILE A 91 -12.11 28.80 -9.65
CA ILE A 91 -12.54 29.68 -10.76
C ILE A 91 -12.25 29.00 -12.10
N GLU A 92 -13.30 28.88 -12.92
CA GLU A 92 -13.24 28.62 -14.36
C GLU A 92 -12.27 29.58 -15.06
N THR A 93 -11.20 29.11 -15.73
CA THR A 93 -10.72 29.82 -16.93
C THR A 93 -9.88 28.93 -17.85
N LYS A 94 -10.48 28.61 -19.00
CA LYS A 94 -9.90 28.45 -20.35
C LYS A 94 -8.52 27.79 -20.48
N VAL A 95 -8.58 26.57 -21.01
CA VAL A 95 -7.58 25.95 -21.87
C VAL A 95 -7.07 26.96 -22.89
N LEU A 96 -5.81 27.38 -22.75
CA LEU A 96 -5.05 28.03 -23.81
C LEU A 96 -3.79 27.21 -24.06
N LEU A 97 -3.93 26.32 -25.05
CA LEU A 97 -2.81 25.75 -25.78
C LEU A 97 -2.03 26.90 -26.43
N LYS A 98 -0.83 27.20 -25.91
CA LYS A 98 0.18 27.96 -26.64
C LYS A 98 1.50 27.21 -26.59
N SER A 99 1.82 26.63 -27.74
CA SER A 99 3.14 26.23 -28.17
C SER A 99 4.08 27.44 -28.21
N ALA A 100 5.21 27.36 -27.51
CA ALA A 100 6.50 27.95 -27.88
C ALA A 100 7.47 27.81 -26.69
N ASP A 101 8.47 26.95 -26.87
CA ASP A 101 9.90 27.33 -26.89
C ASP A 101 10.78 26.24 -26.30
N GLU A 102 11.69 25.78 -27.17
CA GLU A 102 12.81 24.89 -26.87
C GLU A 102 13.77 25.59 -25.90
N GLN A 103 13.46 25.52 -24.61
CA GLN A 103 14.46 25.67 -23.57
C GLN A 103 15.07 24.31 -23.32
N GLU A 104 16.39 24.20 -23.51
CA GLU A 104 17.20 23.02 -23.21
C GLU A 104 16.80 22.41 -21.87
N GLN A 105 15.94 21.39 -21.92
CA GLN A 105 15.60 20.58 -20.77
C GLN A 105 16.86 19.84 -20.38
N LYS A 106 17.51 20.30 -19.31
CA LYS A 106 18.51 19.47 -18.63
C LYS A 106 17.89 18.08 -18.43
N PRO A 107 18.50 17.02 -18.99
CA PRO A 107 17.98 15.67 -18.80
C PRO A 107 17.96 15.41 -17.31
N CYS A 108 16.79 15.01 -16.84
CA CYS A 108 16.54 14.69 -15.44
C CYS A 108 17.55 13.62 -15.02
N ASP A 109 18.30 13.88 -13.95
CA ASP A 109 19.29 12.95 -13.40
C ASP A 109 18.66 11.56 -13.17
N GLU A 110 19.27 10.53 -13.75
CA GLU A 110 18.68 9.20 -13.91
C GLU A 110 18.80 8.27 -12.69
N ASN A 111 19.23 8.74 -11.52
CA ASN A 111 19.45 7.85 -10.36
C ASN A 111 18.87 8.42 -9.07
N HIS A 112 17.64 8.04 -8.75
CA HIS A 112 17.10 8.17 -7.39
C HIS A 112 16.69 6.78 -6.87
N ASP A 113 17.68 5.99 -6.48
CA ASP A 113 17.56 4.65 -5.84
C ASP A 113 16.86 4.65 -4.46
N GLY A 114 16.22 5.76 -4.06
CA GLY A 114 15.79 5.98 -2.67
C GLY A 114 14.28 5.99 -2.42
N LEU A 115 13.42 6.03 -3.45
CA LEU A 115 11.98 6.21 -3.23
C LEU A 115 11.27 4.98 -2.64
N GLY A 116 11.81 3.79 -2.86
CA GLY A 116 11.30 2.52 -2.32
C GLY A 116 12.07 1.99 -1.11
N ALA A 117 13.09 2.70 -0.63
CA ALA A 117 13.90 2.27 0.50
C ALA A 117 13.12 2.42 1.81
N VAL A 118 13.03 1.33 2.58
CA VAL A 118 12.37 1.31 3.89
C VAL A 118 13.29 1.90 4.95
N ASN A 119 12.81 2.87 5.71
CA ASN A 119 13.49 3.40 6.87
C ASN A 119 13.31 2.45 8.07
N VAL A 120 14.40 1.81 8.47
CA VAL A 120 14.45 0.82 9.57
C VAL A 120 14.96 1.42 10.87
N THR A 121 15.02 2.75 10.97
CA THR A 121 15.55 3.44 12.16
C THR A 121 14.57 3.27 13.32
N ILE A 122 15.00 2.62 14.38
CA ILE A 122 14.25 2.41 15.63
C ILE A 122 15.11 2.89 16.79
N SER A 123 14.52 3.63 17.73
CA SER A 123 15.22 4.07 18.95
C SER A 123 15.48 2.91 19.90
N ASP A 124 16.57 2.99 20.68
CA ASP A 124 16.92 1.97 21.68
C ASP A 124 15.82 1.75 22.74
N GLU A 125 15.06 2.79 23.09
CA GLU A 125 13.94 2.71 24.03
C GLU A 125 12.83 1.77 23.51
N ASN A 126 12.35 2.01 22.29
CA ASN A 126 11.38 1.13 21.61
C ASN A 126 11.87 -0.31 21.53
N TYR A 127 13.16 -0.53 21.30
CA TYR A 127 13.72 -1.89 21.25
C TYR A 127 13.61 -2.62 22.60
N GLN A 128 13.67 -1.89 23.72
CA GLN A 128 13.41 -2.47 25.04
C GLN A 128 11.94 -2.82 25.22
N ASP A 129 11.02 -2.01 24.71
CA ASP A 129 9.58 -2.27 24.80
C ASP A 129 9.18 -3.46 23.94
N PHE A 130 9.74 -3.60 22.73
CA PHE A 130 9.53 -4.78 21.89
C PHE A 130 9.96 -6.09 22.57
N LYS A 131 11.04 -6.06 23.35
CA LYS A 131 11.46 -7.22 24.17
C LYS A 131 10.45 -7.54 25.27
N LYS A 132 9.76 -6.54 25.82
CA LYS A 132 8.70 -6.78 26.83
C LYS A 132 7.47 -7.36 26.16
N TRP A 133 7.09 -6.87 24.98
CA TRP A 133 5.96 -7.40 24.21
C TRP A 133 6.20 -8.85 23.82
N GLN A 134 7.38 -9.16 23.26
CA GLN A 134 7.76 -10.52 22.92
C GLN A 134 7.68 -11.46 24.13
N LYS A 135 8.21 -11.07 25.29
CA LYS A 135 8.12 -11.88 26.51
C LYS A 135 6.68 -12.13 26.97
N HIS A 136 5.79 -11.16 26.76
CA HIS A 136 4.38 -11.30 27.09
C HIS A 136 3.69 -12.27 26.13
N ASP A 137 3.92 -12.10 24.83
CA ASP A 137 3.34 -12.92 23.78
C ASP A 137 3.83 -14.38 23.87
N ASP A 138 5.12 -14.60 24.13
CA ASP A 138 5.73 -15.92 24.35
C ASP A 138 5.15 -16.64 25.59
N SER A 139 4.59 -15.89 26.54
CA SER A 139 3.99 -16.46 27.76
C SER A 139 2.52 -16.88 27.58
N ILE A 140 1.91 -16.47 26.46
CA ILE A 140 0.55 -16.81 26.09
C ILE A 140 0.64 -17.93 25.05
N ASP A 141 -0.19 -18.97 25.21
CA ASP A 141 -0.20 -20.14 24.33
C ASP A 141 -0.68 -19.72 22.92
N THR A 142 0.25 -19.27 22.09
CA THR A 142 -0.04 -18.73 20.76
C THR A 142 -0.15 -19.88 19.78
N PHE A 143 -1.38 -20.35 19.59
CA PHE A 143 -1.75 -21.45 18.68
C PHE A 143 -1.67 -21.03 17.21
N CYS A 144 -0.52 -20.53 16.73
CA CYS A 144 -0.23 -20.26 15.31
C CYS A 144 1.20 -19.72 15.15
N GLU A 145 2.23 -20.51 15.44
CA GLU A 145 3.51 -20.29 14.75
C GLU A 145 3.30 -20.74 13.30
N MET A 146 3.17 -19.80 12.37
CA MET A 146 3.22 -20.13 10.95
C MET A 146 4.61 -20.69 10.67
N ASP A 147 4.71 -21.77 9.88
CA ASP A 147 5.97 -22.38 9.40
C ASP A 147 6.79 -21.44 8.47
N ASP A 148 6.54 -20.13 8.51
CA ASP A 148 7.33 -19.15 7.79
C ASP A 148 8.65 -18.91 8.52
N ASP A 149 9.73 -18.75 7.75
CA ASP A 149 11.05 -18.38 8.21
C ASP A 149 10.98 -17.16 9.16
N ILE A 150 11.04 -17.42 10.47
CA ILE A 150 11.12 -16.41 11.56
C ILE A 150 12.50 -15.70 11.52
N SER A 151 13.43 -16.21 10.70
CA SER A 151 14.74 -15.60 10.47
C SER A 151 14.58 -14.18 9.91
N ASP A 152 15.38 -13.25 10.43
CA ASP A 152 15.47 -11.85 9.98
C ASP A 152 14.19 -11.00 10.07
N LEU A 153 13.25 -11.34 10.96
CA LEU A 153 12.13 -10.46 11.30
C LEU A 153 12.61 -9.19 11.99
N GLN A 154 12.17 -8.04 11.49
CA GLN A 154 12.51 -6.72 12.02
C GLN A 154 11.26 -5.88 12.24
N TYR A 155 11.31 -5.02 13.25
CA TYR A 155 10.26 -4.02 13.49
C TYR A 155 10.45 -2.83 12.57
N VAL A 156 9.37 -2.41 11.92
CA VAL A 156 9.31 -1.24 11.04
C VAL A 156 8.27 -0.26 11.54
N ASP A 157 8.64 1.01 11.57
CA ASP A 157 7.76 2.12 11.95
C ASP A 157 6.95 2.61 10.73
N LEU A 158 5.63 2.43 10.78
CA LEU A 158 4.73 2.80 9.69
C LEU A 158 4.59 4.33 9.53
N LEU A 159 4.84 5.13 10.57
CA LEU A 159 4.80 6.60 10.46
C LEU A 159 6.01 7.16 9.73
N LEU A 160 7.15 6.48 9.81
CA LEU A 160 8.35 6.82 9.02
C LEU A 160 8.26 6.29 7.58
N ASN A 161 7.38 5.31 7.33
CA ASN A 161 7.22 4.63 6.05
C ASN A 161 5.76 4.70 5.57
N PRO A 162 5.21 5.91 5.32
CA PRO A 162 3.86 6.02 4.78
C PRO A 162 3.79 5.46 3.36
N GLU A 163 2.70 4.74 3.05
CA GLU A 163 2.42 4.34 1.67
C GLU A 163 2.30 5.59 0.79
N ARG A 164 3.15 5.67 -0.23
CA ARG A 164 3.18 6.78 -1.17
C ARG A 164 3.75 6.32 -2.49
N TYR A 165 3.81 7.24 -3.44
CA TYR A 165 4.42 6.98 -4.73
C TYR A 165 5.91 6.60 -4.59
N THR A 166 6.24 5.35 -4.93
CA THR A 166 7.61 4.80 -4.91
C THR A 166 8.25 4.74 -6.30
N GLY A 167 7.47 4.99 -7.36
CA GLY A 167 7.92 4.82 -8.74
C GLY A 167 7.94 3.37 -9.22
N TYR A 168 7.54 2.39 -8.41
CA TYR A 168 7.47 0.97 -8.81
C TYR A 168 6.44 0.74 -9.93
N LYS A 169 6.90 0.28 -11.10
CA LYS A 169 6.08 0.13 -12.32
C LYS A 169 6.67 -0.90 -13.29
N GLY A 170 6.05 -1.06 -14.46
CA GLY A 170 6.60 -1.82 -15.58
C GLY A 170 6.42 -3.34 -15.47
N ALA A 171 7.26 -4.10 -16.19
CA ALA A 171 7.13 -5.55 -16.32
C ALA A 171 7.22 -6.29 -14.98
N SER A 172 8.07 -5.82 -14.05
CA SER A 172 8.16 -6.37 -12.70
C SER A 172 6.83 -6.22 -11.96
N ALA A 173 6.30 -4.99 -11.85
CA ALA A 173 5.02 -4.72 -11.19
C ALA A 173 3.86 -5.50 -11.83
N HIS A 174 3.79 -5.53 -13.17
CA HIS A 174 2.77 -6.29 -13.89
C HIS A 174 2.86 -7.79 -13.62
N ARG A 175 4.07 -8.35 -13.51
CA ARG A 175 4.27 -9.77 -13.20
C ARG A 175 3.73 -10.10 -11.81
N ILE A 176 4.01 -9.26 -10.81
CA ILE A 176 3.47 -9.44 -9.45
C ILE A 176 1.94 -9.45 -9.48
N TRP A 177 1.31 -8.42 -10.05
CA TRP A 177 -0.15 -8.34 -10.12
C TRP A 177 -0.78 -9.51 -10.89
N ASN A 178 -0.20 -9.89 -12.03
CA ASN A 178 -0.67 -11.03 -12.80
C ASN A 178 -0.60 -12.34 -12.00
N SER A 179 0.46 -12.56 -11.24
CA SER A 179 0.57 -13.73 -10.37
C SER A 179 -0.51 -13.73 -9.29
N ILE A 180 -0.71 -12.59 -8.60
CA ILE A 180 -1.76 -12.44 -7.57
C ILE A 180 -3.14 -12.77 -8.14
N TYR A 181 -3.51 -12.22 -9.29
CA TYR A 181 -4.82 -12.49 -9.90
C TYR A 181 -4.97 -13.92 -10.42
N ARG A 182 -3.87 -14.57 -10.80
CA ARG A 182 -3.87 -15.97 -11.26
C ARG A 182 -4.02 -16.98 -10.11
N GLU A 183 -3.78 -16.57 -8.86
CA GLU A 183 -4.09 -17.39 -7.68
C GLU A 183 -5.59 -17.48 -7.36
N ASN A 184 -6.45 -16.79 -8.11
CA ASN A 184 -7.92 -16.87 -7.98
C ASN A 184 -8.47 -18.22 -8.51
N CYS A 185 -8.04 -19.31 -7.90
CA CYS A 185 -8.29 -20.70 -8.29
C CYS A 185 -8.96 -21.46 -7.13
N PHE A 186 -10.28 -21.40 -7.02
CA PHE A 186 -11.03 -22.12 -5.99
C PHE A 186 -11.36 -23.55 -6.40
N LYS A 187 -11.23 -24.50 -5.47
CA LYS A 187 -11.76 -25.85 -5.66
C LYS A 187 -13.29 -25.78 -5.60
N PHE A 188 -13.96 -26.20 -6.67
CA PHE A 188 -15.39 -26.49 -6.57
C PHE A 188 -15.58 -27.76 -5.74
N SER A 189 -16.16 -27.62 -4.55
CA SER A 189 -16.69 -28.75 -3.80
C SER A 189 -17.89 -29.30 -4.57
N GLY A 190 -17.65 -30.26 -5.46
CA GLY A 190 -18.67 -30.97 -6.22
C GLY A 190 -19.50 -31.95 -5.37
N ASP A 191 -19.88 -31.57 -4.16
CA ASP A 191 -20.90 -32.29 -3.41
C ASP A 191 -22.26 -31.73 -3.79
N PHE A 192 -22.92 -32.43 -4.70
CA PHE A 192 -24.36 -32.35 -4.87
C PHE A 192 -25.04 -32.69 -3.53
N GLY A 193 -25.35 -31.67 -2.74
CA GLY A 193 -26.25 -31.81 -1.60
C GLY A 193 -27.66 -32.23 -2.06
N PRO A 194 -28.45 -32.91 -1.21
CA PRO A 194 -29.67 -33.64 -1.63
C PRO A 194 -30.88 -32.75 -1.96
N TYR A 195 -30.68 -31.46 -2.21
CA TYR A 195 -31.76 -30.52 -2.52
C TYR A 195 -31.44 -29.75 -3.80
N THR A 196 -31.54 -30.44 -4.93
CA THR A 196 -31.82 -29.81 -6.21
C THR A 196 -33.33 -29.90 -6.44
N THR A 197 -33.98 -28.73 -6.59
CA THR A 197 -35.32 -28.62 -7.21
C THR A 197 -35.17 -28.56 -8.72
#